data_AF-A0A532TR27-F1
#
_entry.id   AF-A0A532TR27-F1
#
_cell.length_a   1.000
_cell.length_b   1.000
_cell.length_c   1.000
_cell.angle_alpha   90.00
_cell.angle_beta   90.00
_cell.angle_gamma   90.00
#
_symmetry.space_group_name_H-M   'P 1'
#
loop_
_entity.id
_entity.type
_entity.pdbx_description
1 polymer ?
#
loop_
_entity_poly.entity_id
_entity_poly.type
_entity_poly.pdbx_seq_one_letter_code
_entity_poly.pdbx_strand_id
1 'polypeptide(L)' 'MDIEWVVILVQRQMDRIEDVESYMKENLGSDWGKLKHQWQEYKTGEISRGEFTKEALKKLGKKFLGIFVNMS' A
#
# COMPACT_ATOMS: atom_id res chain seq x y z
N MET A 1 7.97 17.14 1.23
CA MET A 1 7.88 15.80 1.85
C MET A 1 8.54 14.84 0.87
N ASP A 2 9.60 14.15 1.29
CA ASP A 2 10.30 13.18 0.43
C ASP A 2 9.43 11.95 0.23
N ILE A 3 9.43 11.39 -0.98
CA ILE A 3 8.70 10.16 -1.28
C ILE A 3 9.21 8.98 -0.46
N GLU A 4 10.51 8.94 -0.13
CA GLU A 4 11.07 7.87 0.72
C GLU A 4 10.49 7.91 2.14
N TRP A 5 10.31 9.11 2.71
CA TRP A 5 9.66 9.26 4.01
C TRP A 5 8.20 8.80 3.99
N VAL A 6 7.47 9.08 2.90
CA VAL A 6 6.09 8.62 2.73
C VAL A 6 6.02 7.10 2.64
N VAL A 7 6.96 6.48 1.90
CA VAL A 7 7.03 5.02 1.76
C VAL A 7 7.31 4.37 3.12
N ILE A 8 8.27 4.88 3.88
CA ILE A 8 8.59 4.38 5.24
C ILE A 8 7.37 4.53 6.16
N LEU A 9 6.67 5.65 6.10
CA LEU A 9 5.47 5.88 6.91
C LEU A 9 4.39 4.84 6.61
N VAL A 10 4.07 4.63 5.33
CA VAL A 10 3.05 3.65 4.92
C VAL A 10 3.44 2.24 5.37
N GLN A 11 4.70 1.84 5.17
CA GLN A 11 5.17 0.52 5.61
C GLN A 11 5.02 0.31 7.11
N ARG A 12 5.35 1.31 7.92
CA ARG A 12 5.16 1.24 9.37
C ARG A 12 3.70 1.10 9.78
N GLN A 13 2.76 1.67 9.02
CA GLN A 13 1.33 1.48 9.30
C GLN A 13 0.87 0.09 8.89
N MET A 14 1.37 -0.43 7.76
CA MET A 14 1.11 -1.80 7.35
C MET A 14 1.62 -2.83 8.38
N ASP A 15 2.74 -2.57 9.09
CA ASP A 15 3.24 -3.44 10.16
C ASP A 15 2.31 -3.56 11.37
N ARG A 16 1.37 -2.63 11.53
CA ARG A 16 0.40 -2.60 12.62
C ARG A 16 -0.90 -3.31 12.24
N ILE A 17 -1.00 -3.82 11.02
CA ILE A 17 -2.18 -4.46 10.46
C ILE A 17 -1.82 -5.94 10.25
N GLU A 18 -2.55 -6.82 10.93
CA GLU A 18 -2.32 -8.26 10.86
C GLU A 18 -2.55 -8.81 9.44
N ASP A 19 -3.66 -8.43 8.80
CA ASP A 19 -3.99 -8.78 7.42
C ASP A 19 -4.09 -7.53 6.54
N VAL A 20 -2.94 -7.11 6.02
CA VAL A 20 -2.84 -5.94 5.13
C VAL A 20 -3.62 -6.15 3.83
N GLU A 21 -3.72 -7.38 3.32
CA GLU A 21 -4.44 -7.64 2.07
C GLU A 21 -5.94 -7.42 2.24
N SER A 22 -6.53 -7.98 3.29
CA SER A 22 -7.95 -7.79 3.61
C SER A 22 -8.26 -6.33 3.92
N TYR A 23 -7.39 -5.66 4.69
CA TYR A 23 -7.51 -4.23 4.98
C TYR A 23 -7.55 -3.37 3.70
N MET A 24 -6.64 -3.61 2.75
CA MET A 24 -6.62 -2.89 1.49
C MET A 24 -7.84 -3.20 0.62
N LYS A 25 -8.33 -4.45 0.60
CA LYS A 25 -9.56 -4.83 -0.12
C LYS A 25 -10.77 -4.05 0.39
N GLU A 26 -10.94 -3.98 1.70
CA GLU A 26 -12.06 -3.30 2.35
C GLU A 26 -12.03 -1.79 2.12
N ASN A 27 -10.86 -1.16 2.26
CA ASN A 27 -10.74 0.30 2.20
C ASN A 27 -10.58 0.86 0.78
N LEU A 28 -10.02 0.10 -0.17
CA LEU A 28 -9.86 0.54 -1.56
C LEU A 28 -11.04 0.13 -2.45
N GLY A 29 -11.77 -0.92 -2.08
CA GLY A 29 -12.90 -1.44 -2.85
C GLY A 29 -12.47 -1.81 -4.28
N SER A 30 -13.13 -1.21 -5.28
CA SER A 30 -12.82 -1.46 -6.70
C SER A 30 -11.40 -1.05 -7.10
N ASP A 31 -10.79 -0.08 -6.42
CA ASP A 31 -9.42 0.36 -6.70
C ASP A 31 -8.37 -0.67 -6.30
N TRP A 32 -8.70 -1.61 -5.40
CA TRP A 32 -7.83 -2.74 -5.09
C TRP A 32 -7.43 -3.53 -6.35
N GLY A 33 -8.35 -3.62 -7.32
CA GLY A 33 -8.11 -4.29 -8.60
C GLY A 33 -6.88 -3.76 -9.34
N LYS A 34 -6.54 -2.47 -9.18
CA LYS A 34 -5.41 -1.81 -9.84
C LYS A 34 -4.05 -2.20 -9.23
N LEU A 35 -4.06 -2.73 -8.00
CA LEU A 35 -2.86 -3.12 -7.24
C LEU A 35 -2.65 -4.63 -7.15
N LYS A 36 -3.64 -5.44 -7.53
CA LYS A 36 -3.59 -6.91 -7.39
C LYS A 36 -2.31 -7.52 -7.96
N HIS A 37 -1.88 -7.05 -9.14
CA HIS A 37 -0.69 -7.57 -9.80
C HIS A 37 0.57 -7.30 -8.98
N GLN A 38 0.84 -6.03 -8.63
CA GLN A 38 1.99 -5.63 -7.80
C GLN A 38 1.94 -6.24 -6.41
N TRP A 39 0.75 -6.47 -5.86
CA TRP A 39 0.61 -7.18 -4.61
C TRP A 39 1.03 -8.64 -4.72
N GLN A 40 0.70 -9.33 -5.81
CA GLN A 40 1.20 -10.70 -6.03
C GLN A 40 2.72 -10.70 -6.22
N GLU A 41 3.27 -9.77 -7.01
CA GLU A 41 4.73 -9.63 -7.19
C GLU A 41 5.44 -9.42 -5.83
N TYR A 42 4.83 -8.65 -4.93
CA TYR A 42 5.34 -8.50 -3.57
C TYR A 42 5.26 -9.81 -2.78
N LYS A 43 4.14 -10.54 -2.84
CA LYS A 43 3.96 -11.81 -2.13
C LYS A 43 4.86 -12.93 -2.64
N THR A 44 5.21 -12.91 -3.92
CA THR A 44 6.16 -13.86 -4.53
C THR A 44 7.62 -13.46 -4.32
N GLY A 45 7.87 -12.25 -3.81
CA GLY A 45 9.21 -11.71 -3.58
C GLY A 45 9.89 -11.13 -4.83
N GLU A 46 9.14 -10.96 -5.93
CA GLU A 46 9.62 -10.33 -7.17
C GLU A 46 9.90 -8.84 -6.98
N ILE A 47 9.10 -8.17 -6.15
CA ILE A 47 9.35 -6.79 -5.74
C ILE A 47 9.38 -6.68 -4.21
N SER A 48 10.17 -5.74 -3.72
CA SER A 48 10.17 -5.38 -2.31
C SER A 48 8.86 -4.69 -1.91
N ARG A 49 8.57 -4.68 -0.60
CA ARG A 49 7.44 -3.92 -0.06
C ARG A 49 7.53 -2.42 -0.35
N GLY A 50 8.75 -1.88 -0.46
CA GLY A 50 9.00 -0.49 -0.82
C GLY A 50 8.62 -0.19 -2.25
N GLU A 51 8.97 -1.07 -3.18
CA GLU A 51 8.56 -0.97 -4.57
C GLU A 51 7.06 -1.09 -4.71
N PHE A 52 6.42 -2.06 -4.04
CA PHE A 52 4.96 -2.15 -4.00
C PHE A 52 4.32 -0.84 -3.52
N THR A 53 4.82 -0.28 -2.41
CA THR A 53 4.30 0.95 -1.83
C THR A 53 4.47 2.14 -2.78
N LYS A 54 5.63 2.25 -3.45
CA LYS A 54 5.89 3.26 -4.48
C LYS A 54 4.93 3.13 -5.65
N GLU A 55 4.73 1.92 -6.17
CA GLU A 55 3.80 1.67 -7.27
C GLU A 55 2.34 1.95 -6.89
N ALA A 56 1.94 1.58 -5.67
CA ALA A 56 0.61 1.87 -5.16
C ALA A 56 0.36 3.38 -4.99
N LEU A 57 1.36 4.12 -4.49
CA LEU A 57 1.32 5.59 -4.42
C LEU A 57 1.29 6.23 -5.81
N LYS A 58 2.04 5.72 -6.80
CA LYS A 58 1.99 6.22 -8.17
C LYS A 58 0.61 6.01 -8.80
N LYS A 59 -0.02 4.85 -8.58
CA LYS A 59 -1.29 4.47 -9.18
C LYS A 59 -2.52 5.13 -8.53
N LEU A 60 -2.54 5.18 -7.21
CA LEU A 60 -3.72 5.59 -6.42
C LEU A 60 -3.49 6.88 -5.61
N GLY A 61 -2.26 7.37 -5.55
CA GLY A 61 -1.91 8.65 -4.93
C GLY A 61 -2.42 8.79 -3.50
N LYS A 62 -3.10 9.92 -3.26
CA LYS A 62 -3.67 10.27 -1.96
C LYS A 62 -4.69 9.26 -1.45
N LYS A 63 -5.38 8.51 -2.32
CA LYS A 63 -6.36 7.51 -1.88
C LYS A 63 -5.67 6.35 -1.16
N PHE A 64 -4.56 5.85 -1.70
CA PHE A 64 -3.78 4.81 -1.04
C PHE A 64 -3.07 5.33 0.20
N LEU A 65 -2.51 6.54 0.16
CA LEU A 65 -1.93 7.14 1.36
C LEU A 65 -2.98 7.33 2.47
N GLY A 66 -4.19 7.75 2.10
CA GLY A 66 -5.27 8.07 3.01
C GLY A 66 -5.71 6.90 3.87
N ILE A 67 -5.73 5.68 3.32
CA ILE A 67 -6.11 4.50 4.12
C ILE A 67 -5.09 4.25 5.24
N PHE A 68 -3.80 4.47 5.02
CA PHE A 68 -2.79 4.22 6.05
C PHE A 68 -2.55 5.39 7.02
N VAL A 69 -2.80 6.62 6.60
CA VAL A 69 -2.45 7.83 7.39
C VAL A 69 -3.66 8.48 8.07
N ASN A 70 -4.88 8.27 7.57
CA ASN A 70 -6.11 8.72 8.25
C ASN A 70 -6.73 7.61 9.13
N MET A 71 -5.92 7.00 10.01
CA MET A 71 -6.50 6.26 11.13
C MET A 71 -6.91 7.29 12.21
N SER A 72 -8.14 7.78 12.08
CA SER A 72 -8.88 8.48 13.14
C SER A 72 -9.58 7.50 14.05
#